data_AF-A0A662GNQ7-F1
#
_entry.id   AF-A0A662GNQ7-F1
#
_cell.length_a   1.000
_cell.length_b   1.000
_cell.length_c   1.000
_cell.angle_alpha   90.00
_cell.angle_beta   90.00
_cell.angle_gamma   90.00
#
_symmetry.space_group_name_H-M   'P 1'
#
loop_
_entity.id
_entity.type
_entity.pdbx_description
1 polymer ?
#
loop_
_entity_poly.entity_id
_entity_poly.type
_entity_poly.pdbx_seq_one_letter_code
_entity_poly.pdbx_strand_id
1 'polypeptide(L)'
;MQAGEIQPNLNSELTLPLGYYVDNLNPASATTAYDWDVLGMLFDGFFTAHPFKYFDIEEDIPWILAEEPEWTVVEEENISYWVFKLRNDIYFFDGEQLDADDLVFTYEFIKWLGEYSELWYDLAKILINVTKLDDFTVKVWLNTTGYITARYAFVIVFPKHIYEDGRTWGGTGTFPDWDVSQTDVVEYRAKSPNDPILTGYGAFRLVKWYPEGVLCTEATLFEFER
;
A
#
# COMPACT_ATOMS: atom_id res chain seq x y z
N MET A 1 -21.51 -29.86 -23.59
CA MET A 1 -22.39 -28.84 -22.96
C MET A 1 -21.65 -27.52 -23.06
N GLN A 2 -22.15 -26.56 -23.84
CA GLN A 2 -21.69 -25.18 -23.71
C GLN A 2 -22.08 -24.73 -22.31
N ALA A 3 -21.10 -24.37 -21.48
CA ALA A 3 -21.40 -23.68 -20.24
C ALA A 3 -22.21 -22.44 -20.60
N GLY A 4 -23.41 -22.32 -20.04
CA GLY A 4 -24.22 -21.12 -20.22
C GLY A 4 -23.41 -19.91 -19.76
N GLU A 5 -23.50 -18.82 -20.52
CA GLU A 5 -22.83 -17.57 -20.19
C GLU A 5 -23.33 -17.09 -18.81
N ILE A 6 -22.43 -17.05 -17.82
CA ILE A 6 -22.75 -16.57 -16.48
C ILE A 6 -22.99 -15.07 -16.60
N GLN A 7 -24.21 -14.62 -16.30
CA GLN A 7 -24.54 -13.20 -16.21
C GLN A 7 -24.29 -12.76 -14.75
N PRO A 8 -23.21 -12.03 -14.45
CA PRO A 8 -22.92 -11.62 -13.08
C PRO A 8 -23.97 -10.62 -12.58
N ASN A 9 -24.47 -10.83 -11.36
CA ASN A 9 -25.28 -9.81 -10.68
C ASN A 9 -24.33 -8.77 -10.07
N LEU A 10 -24.26 -7.60 -10.67
CA LEU A 10 -23.38 -6.51 -10.20
C LEU A 10 -23.84 -5.88 -8.86
N ASN A 11 -25.04 -6.23 -8.37
CA ASN A 11 -25.59 -5.77 -7.09
C ASN A 11 -25.56 -6.88 -6.03
N SER A 12 -24.74 -7.92 -6.19
CA SER A 12 -24.59 -8.96 -5.17
C SER A 12 -23.76 -8.47 -4.00
N GLU A 13 -24.15 -8.88 -2.80
CA GLU A 13 -23.35 -8.70 -1.59
C GLU A 13 -22.55 -9.97 -1.28
N LEU A 14 -21.31 -9.80 -0.81
CA LEU A 14 -20.47 -10.88 -0.32
C LEU A 14 -20.12 -10.61 1.14
N THR A 15 -20.48 -11.55 2.03
CA THR A 15 -20.08 -11.49 3.44
C THR A 15 -18.99 -12.49 3.70
N LEU A 16 -17.82 -12.01 4.12
CA LEU A 16 -16.67 -12.83 4.50
C LEU A 16 -16.48 -12.74 6.02
N PRO A 17 -16.30 -13.89 6.72
CA PRO A 17 -15.95 -13.85 8.14
C PRO A 17 -14.49 -13.41 8.32
N LEU A 18 -14.25 -12.50 9.26
CA LEU A 18 -12.89 -12.19 9.71
C LEU A 18 -12.37 -13.32 10.62
N GLY A 19 -11.09 -13.66 10.46
CA GLY A 19 -10.45 -14.68 11.28
C GLY A 19 -10.27 -14.28 12.75
N TYR A 20 -10.15 -12.98 13.03
CA TYR A 20 -10.02 -12.39 14.36
C TYR A 20 -10.38 -10.89 14.32
N TYR A 21 -10.29 -10.21 15.47
CA TYR A 21 -10.51 -8.76 15.56
C TYR A 21 -9.37 -7.99 14.90
N VAL A 22 -9.71 -6.85 14.29
CA VAL A 22 -8.76 -5.85 13.80
C VAL A 22 -8.15 -5.11 14.99
N ASP A 23 -6.86 -4.83 14.95
CA ASP A 23 -6.13 -4.10 16.00
C ASP A 23 -5.72 -2.71 15.53
N ASN A 24 -5.31 -2.60 14.27
CA ASN A 24 -4.73 -1.37 13.74
C ASN A 24 -5.01 -1.21 12.24
N LEU A 25 -5.91 -0.30 11.88
CA LEU A 25 -6.07 0.15 10.49
C LEU A 25 -5.12 1.31 10.19
N ASN A 26 -3.82 1.05 10.24
CA ASN A 26 -2.78 2.00 9.85
C ASN A 26 -1.81 1.34 8.85
N PRO A 27 -1.88 1.70 7.56
CA PRO A 27 -1.00 1.16 6.52
C PRO A 27 0.50 1.36 6.78
N ALA A 28 0.90 2.31 7.63
CA ALA A 28 2.30 2.55 7.99
C ALA A 28 2.83 1.57 9.06
N SER A 29 1.97 0.87 9.80
CA SER A 29 2.38 0.08 10.98
C SER A 29 1.58 -1.19 11.26
N ALA A 30 0.53 -1.50 10.50
CA ALA A 30 -0.28 -2.71 10.69
C ALA A 30 0.51 -3.98 10.36
N THR A 31 0.63 -4.90 11.32
CA THR A 31 1.42 -6.14 11.17
C THR A 31 0.59 -7.42 11.16
N THR A 32 -0.72 -7.34 11.47
CA THR A 32 -1.55 -8.54 11.55
C THR A 32 -2.25 -8.84 10.23
N ALA A 33 -2.43 -10.12 9.92
CA ALA A 33 -3.18 -10.54 8.74
C ALA A 33 -4.63 -10.03 8.74
N TYR A 34 -5.24 -9.86 9.92
CA TYR A 34 -6.63 -9.42 10.07
C TYR A 34 -6.80 -7.93 9.77
N ASP A 35 -5.81 -7.10 10.12
CA ASP A 35 -5.77 -5.71 9.67
C ASP A 35 -5.68 -5.66 8.15
N TRP A 36 -4.86 -6.54 7.55
CA TRP A 36 -4.67 -6.63 6.10
C TRP A 36 -5.83 -7.29 5.34
N ASP A 37 -6.70 -8.06 6.00
CA ASP A 37 -7.99 -8.47 5.42
C ASP A 37 -8.88 -7.25 5.12
N VAL A 38 -8.72 -6.16 5.89
CA VAL A 38 -9.40 -4.87 5.67
C VAL A 38 -8.56 -3.95 4.80
N LEU A 39 -7.30 -3.68 5.16
CA LEU A 39 -6.43 -2.74 4.43
C LEU A 39 -6.15 -3.21 3.00
N GLY A 40 -6.05 -4.52 2.75
CA GLY A 40 -5.86 -5.09 1.42
C GLY A 40 -7.06 -4.92 0.48
N MET A 41 -8.22 -4.51 1.00
CA MET A 41 -9.34 -4.07 0.16
C MET A 41 -9.14 -2.64 -0.36
N LEU A 42 -8.44 -1.81 0.41
CA LEU A 42 -8.24 -0.38 0.16
C LEU A 42 -6.96 -0.11 -0.64
N PHE A 43 -5.92 -0.91 -0.43
CA PHE A 43 -4.60 -0.70 -1.02
C PHE A 43 -4.18 -1.93 -1.81
N ASP A 44 -3.88 -1.73 -3.09
CA ASP A 44 -3.35 -2.79 -3.94
C ASP A 44 -1.83 -2.72 -4.05
N GLY A 45 -1.18 -3.88 -4.19
CA GLY A 45 0.24 -3.97 -4.49
C GLY A 45 0.56 -3.79 -5.97
N PHE A 46 1.86 -3.88 -6.29
CA PHE A 46 2.37 -3.78 -7.67
C PHE A 46 1.81 -4.85 -8.61
N PHE A 47 1.48 -6.02 -8.04
CA PHE A 47 1.00 -7.19 -8.74
C PHE A 47 -0.24 -7.77 -8.08
N THR A 48 -0.97 -8.57 -8.83
CA THR A 48 -2.01 -9.46 -8.32
C THR A 48 -1.78 -10.88 -8.82
N ALA A 49 -2.15 -11.86 -8.00
CA ALA A 49 -1.99 -13.26 -8.35
C ALA A 49 -2.91 -13.63 -9.53
N HIS A 50 -2.41 -14.44 -10.46
CA HIS A 50 -3.23 -14.91 -11.57
C HIS A 50 -4.38 -15.80 -11.07
N PRO A 51 -5.66 -15.47 -11.33
CA PRO A 51 -6.80 -16.15 -10.70
C PRO A 51 -6.94 -17.62 -11.10
N PHE A 52 -6.40 -18.01 -12.26
CA PHE A 52 -6.41 -19.40 -12.75
C PHE A 52 -5.04 -20.10 -12.72
N LYS A 53 -3.98 -19.38 -12.33
CA LYS A 53 -2.60 -19.88 -12.31
C LYS A 53 -1.91 -19.47 -11.01
N TYR A 54 -2.65 -19.55 -9.90
CA TYR A 54 -2.27 -19.02 -8.59
C TYR A 54 -0.92 -19.53 -8.04
N PHE A 55 -0.45 -20.70 -8.49
CA PHE A 55 0.85 -21.26 -8.05
C PHE A 55 2.02 -20.96 -9.01
N ASP A 56 1.77 -20.22 -10.09
CA ASP A 56 2.77 -19.84 -11.07
C ASP A 56 3.09 -18.35 -10.94
N ILE A 57 4.17 -18.04 -10.22
CA ILE A 57 4.55 -16.66 -9.90
C ILE A 57 4.99 -15.86 -11.12
N GLU A 58 5.40 -16.54 -12.18
CA GLU A 58 5.77 -15.91 -13.46
C GLU A 58 4.52 -15.45 -14.23
N GLU A 59 3.32 -15.81 -13.76
CA GLU A 59 2.04 -15.43 -14.35
C GLU A 59 1.32 -14.37 -13.52
N ASP A 60 1.90 -13.94 -12.38
CA ASP A 60 1.40 -12.79 -11.63
C ASP A 60 1.24 -11.59 -12.56
N ILE A 61 0.16 -10.85 -12.37
CA ILE A 61 -0.27 -9.83 -13.32
C ILE A 61 0.14 -8.47 -12.76
N PRO A 62 0.87 -7.62 -13.53
CA PRO A 62 1.05 -6.22 -13.19
C PRO A 62 -0.30 -5.56 -12.93
N TRP A 63 -0.47 -5.00 -11.73
CA TRP A 63 -1.76 -4.48 -11.29
C TRP A 63 -1.79 -2.97 -11.30
N ILE A 64 -0.97 -2.35 -10.46
CA ILE A 64 -0.73 -0.89 -10.52
C ILE A 64 0.44 -0.52 -11.44
N LEU A 65 1.29 -1.49 -11.78
CA LEU A 65 2.33 -1.31 -12.79
C LEU A 65 1.76 -1.45 -14.20
N ALA A 66 2.25 -0.66 -15.13
CA ALA A 66 1.88 -0.72 -16.54
C ALA A 66 2.52 -1.92 -17.26
N GLU A 67 3.63 -2.43 -16.74
CA GLU A 67 4.39 -3.56 -17.27
C GLU A 67 5.22 -4.21 -16.15
N GLU A 68 5.81 -5.37 -16.45
CA GLU A 68 6.77 -6.03 -15.55
C GLU A 68 7.94 -5.08 -15.24
N PRO A 69 8.33 -4.92 -13.97
CA PRO A 69 9.43 -4.07 -13.58
C PRO A 69 10.78 -4.72 -13.91
N GLU A 70 11.75 -3.89 -14.27
CA GLU A 70 13.11 -4.35 -14.57
C GLU A 70 13.97 -4.32 -13.31
N TRP A 71 14.65 -5.44 -13.00
CA TRP A 71 15.66 -5.52 -11.95
C TRP A 71 17.06 -5.63 -12.54
N THR A 72 17.98 -4.82 -12.04
CA THR A 72 19.38 -4.84 -12.48
C THR A 72 20.32 -4.84 -11.29
N VAL A 73 21.30 -5.74 -11.31
CA VAL A 73 22.42 -5.79 -10.36
C VAL A 73 23.58 -4.95 -10.88
N VAL A 74 24.17 -4.13 -10.02
CA VAL A 74 25.41 -3.39 -10.27
C VAL A 74 26.54 -4.09 -9.51
N GLU A 75 27.16 -5.07 -10.18
CA GLU A 75 28.14 -6.00 -9.59
C GLU A 75 29.33 -5.30 -8.92
N GLU A 76 29.82 -4.20 -9.52
CA GLU A 76 30.98 -3.46 -9.00
C GLU A 76 30.73 -2.80 -7.64
N GLU A 77 29.47 -2.47 -7.36
CA GLU A 77 29.05 -1.78 -6.13
C GLU A 77 28.31 -2.72 -5.16
N ASN A 78 28.01 -3.96 -5.59
CA ASN A 78 27.21 -4.94 -4.85
C ASN A 78 25.84 -4.39 -4.40
N ILE A 79 25.20 -3.63 -5.29
CA ILE A 79 23.85 -3.07 -5.12
C ILE A 79 22.95 -3.51 -6.28
N SER A 80 21.66 -3.24 -6.19
CA SER A 80 20.73 -3.42 -7.31
C SER A 80 19.73 -2.29 -7.40
N TYR A 81 18.95 -2.25 -8.47
CA TYR A 81 17.81 -1.35 -8.57
C TYR A 81 16.64 -1.99 -9.31
N TRP A 82 15.45 -1.49 -8.99
CA TRP A 82 14.23 -1.69 -9.77
C TRP A 82 13.88 -0.43 -10.56
N VAL A 83 13.26 -0.61 -11.72
CA VAL A 83 12.51 0.44 -12.43
C VAL A 83 11.04 0.04 -12.43
N PHE A 84 10.22 0.85 -11.76
CA PHE A 84 8.77 0.68 -11.68
C PHE A 84 8.10 1.71 -12.57
N LYS A 85 7.20 1.25 -13.44
CA LYS A 85 6.37 2.10 -14.29
C LYS A 85 4.93 1.92 -13.89
N LEU A 86 4.35 2.94 -13.30
CA LEU A 86 2.97 2.99 -12.86
C LEU A 86 2.03 3.12 -14.06
N ARG A 87 0.82 2.60 -13.92
CA ARG A 87 -0.28 2.98 -14.82
C ARG A 87 -0.65 4.43 -14.56
N ASN A 88 -1.13 5.10 -15.60
CA ASN A 88 -1.53 6.51 -15.54
C ASN A 88 -3.05 6.71 -15.40
N ASP A 89 -3.80 5.66 -15.06
CA ASP A 89 -5.26 5.68 -14.93
C ASP A 89 -5.73 5.30 -13.51
N ILE A 90 -4.84 5.42 -12.53
CA ILE A 90 -5.12 5.10 -11.11
C ILE A 90 -5.36 6.39 -10.35
N TYR A 91 -6.41 6.39 -9.53
CA TYR A 91 -6.80 7.50 -8.68
C TYR A 91 -7.03 6.99 -7.27
N PHE A 92 -6.60 7.78 -6.29
CA PHE A 92 -6.99 7.60 -4.91
C PHE A 92 -8.50 7.83 -4.74
N PHE A 93 -9.07 7.36 -3.63
CA PHE A 93 -10.51 7.46 -3.37
C PHE A 93 -11.06 8.88 -3.29
N ASP A 94 -10.20 9.89 -3.08
CA ASP A 94 -10.54 11.31 -3.13
C ASP A 94 -10.44 11.93 -4.53
N GLY A 95 -10.00 11.17 -5.52
CA GLY A 95 -9.89 11.57 -6.91
C GLY A 95 -8.54 12.18 -7.31
N GLU A 96 -7.56 12.23 -6.40
CA GLU A 96 -6.19 12.59 -6.77
C GLU A 96 -5.54 11.46 -7.58
N GLN A 97 -4.79 11.81 -8.63
CA GLN A 97 -4.16 10.81 -9.50
C GLN A 97 -2.93 10.25 -8.80
N LEU A 98 -2.81 8.92 -8.75
CA LEU A 98 -1.60 8.27 -8.24
C LEU A 98 -0.48 8.41 -9.28
N ASP A 99 0.64 8.99 -8.87
CA ASP A 99 1.78 9.24 -9.76
C ASP A 99 3.15 8.88 -9.14
N ALA A 100 4.23 9.22 -9.85
CA ALA A 100 5.58 8.95 -9.39
C ALA A 100 6.00 9.76 -8.14
N ASP A 101 5.41 10.93 -7.88
CA ASP A 101 5.69 11.71 -6.66
C ASP A 101 5.15 10.99 -5.42
N ASP A 102 3.99 10.33 -5.52
CA ASP A 102 3.46 9.48 -4.44
C ASP A 102 4.38 8.30 -4.14
N LEU A 103 4.87 7.62 -5.18
CA LEU A 103 5.75 6.48 -5.00
C LEU A 103 7.14 6.88 -4.48
N VAL A 104 7.69 8.01 -4.93
CA VAL A 104 8.92 8.58 -4.37
C VAL A 104 8.73 8.89 -2.89
N PHE A 105 7.65 9.61 -2.54
CA PHE A 105 7.30 9.91 -1.16
C PHE A 105 7.17 8.63 -0.33
N THR A 106 6.50 7.62 -0.85
CA THR A 106 6.30 6.32 -0.19
C THR A 106 7.63 5.72 0.27
N TYR A 107 8.63 5.65 -0.61
CA TYR A 107 9.94 5.11 -0.26
C TYR A 107 10.70 5.99 0.73
N GLU A 108 10.66 7.32 0.57
CA GLU A 108 11.29 8.26 1.51
C GLU A 108 10.65 8.19 2.90
N PHE A 109 9.33 8.09 2.95
CA PHE A 109 8.55 7.96 4.17
C PHE A 109 8.85 6.64 4.89
N ILE A 110 8.86 5.50 4.17
CA ILE A 110 9.28 4.20 4.72
C ILE A 110 10.70 4.28 5.27
N LYS A 111 11.63 4.90 4.54
CA LYS A 111 13.01 5.08 5.00
C LYS A 111 13.09 5.89 6.28
N TRP A 112 12.29 6.96 6.38
CA TRP A 112 12.22 7.82 7.56
C TRP A 112 11.59 7.12 8.77
N LEU A 113 10.57 6.27 8.55
CA LEU A 113 10.00 5.41 9.60
C LEU A 113 11.04 4.45 10.15
N GLY A 114 11.89 3.88 9.29
CA GLY A 114 13.03 3.08 9.72
C GLY A 114 12.62 1.91 10.61
N GLU A 115 13.24 1.81 11.78
CA GLU A 115 12.97 0.74 12.76
C GLU A 115 11.66 0.89 13.54
N TYR A 116 10.98 2.03 13.44
CA TYR A 116 9.72 2.23 14.14
C TYR A 116 8.55 1.50 13.47
N SER A 117 8.62 1.27 12.16
CA SER A 117 7.64 0.45 11.44
C SER A 117 8.17 -0.98 11.28
N GLU A 118 7.65 -1.91 12.07
CA GLU A 118 7.96 -3.34 11.94
C GLU A 118 7.61 -3.86 10.54
N LEU A 119 6.47 -3.41 10.00
CA LEU A 119 5.99 -3.79 8.67
C LEU A 119 6.98 -3.44 7.55
N TRP A 120 7.54 -2.22 7.59
CA TRP A 120 8.38 -1.69 6.51
C TRP A 120 9.88 -1.75 6.80
N TYR A 121 10.27 -2.33 7.94
CA TYR A 121 11.63 -2.34 8.46
C TYR A 121 12.67 -2.88 7.48
N ASP A 122 12.37 -4.01 6.85
CA ASP A 122 13.30 -4.70 5.95
C ASP A 122 13.59 -3.85 4.70
N LEU A 123 12.58 -3.19 4.13
CA LEU A 123 12.77 -2.25 3.03
C LEU A 123 13.56 -1.02 3.49
N ALA A 124 13.20 -0.43 4.62
CA ALA A 124 13.87 0.77 5.14
C ALA A 124 15.38 0.54 5.34
N LYS A 125 15.79 -0.66 5.75
CA LYS A 125 17.20 -1.06 5.90
C LYS A 125 17.98 -1.16 4.61
N ILE A 126 17.35 -1.62 3.53
CA ILE A 126 18.05 -1.88 2.27
C ILE A 126 17.92 -0.72 1.28
N LEU A 127 17.00 0.23 1.51
CA LEU A 127 16.75 1.34 0.59
C LEU A 127 17.90 2.37 0.58
N ILE A 128 18.62 2.45 -0.54
CA ILE A 128 19.71 3.41 -0.74
C ILE A 128 19.13 4.77 -1.15
N ASN A 129 18.38 4.79 -2.25
CA ASN A 129 17.85 6.01 -2.85
C ASN A 129 16.65 5.70 -3.75
N VAL A 130 15.83 6.71 -3.99
CA VAL A 130 14.75 6.67 -4.96
C VAL A 130 14.90 7.84 -5.94
N THR A 131 14.53 7.67 -7.20
CA THR A 131 14.66 8.71 -8.23
C THR A 131 13.45 8.67 -9.14
N LYS A 132 12.74 9.80 -9.24
CA LYS A 132 11.73 10.04 -10.28
C LYS A 132 12.42 10.14 -11.63
N LEU A 133 12.04 9.28 -12.58
CA LEU A 133 12.52 9.35 -13.97
C LEU A 133 11.56 10.18 -14.84
N ASP A 134 10.25 10.04 -14.61
CA ASP A 134 9.17 10.83 -15.19
C ASP A 134 7.91 10.77 -14.29
N ASP A 135 6.77 11.27 -14.77
CA ASP A 135 5.53 11.37 -13.99
C ASP A 135 4.95 10.01 -13.54
N PHE A 136 5.35 8.90 -14.17
CA PHE A 136 4.86 7.56 -13.81
C PHE A 136 5.98 6.52 -13.67
N THR A 137 7.24 6.91 -13.72
CA THR A 137 8.38 5.99 -13.66
C THR A 137 9.33 6.33 -12.52
N VAL A 138 9.60 5.37 -11.66
CA VAL A 138 10.46 5.51 -10.47
C VAL A 138 11.57 4.46 -10.49
N LYS A 139 12.79 4.90 -10.20
CA LYS A 139 13.96 4.03 -10.01
C LYS A 139 14.31 3.92 -8.53
N VAL A 140 14.40 2.70 -8.02
CA VAL A 140 14.64 2.41 -6.59
C VAL A 140 15.92 1.63 -6.43
N TRP A 141 16.89 2.19 -5.71
CA TRP A 141 18.21 1.60 -5.47
C TRP A 141 18.27 0.90 -4.12
N LEU A 142 18.79 -0.33 -4.09
CA LEU A 142 18.78 -1.22 -2.94
C LEU A 142 20.17 -1.78 -2.64
N ASN A 143 20.51 -1.87 -1.36
CA ASN A 143 21.73 -2.45 -0.82
C ASN A 143 21.61 -3.97 -0.72
N THR A 144 21.31 -4.62 -1.84
CA THR A 144 21.25 -6.07 -1.98
C THR A 144 21.42 -6.47 -3.44
N THR A 145 22.01 -7.64 -3.66
CA THR A 145 22.03 -8.34 -4.95
C THR A 145 21.15 -9.59 -4.94
N GLY A 146 20.47 -9.87 -3.81
CA GLY A 146 19.56 -11.00 -3.68
C GLY A 146 18.17 -10.64 -4.21
N TYR A 147 17.70 -11.36 -5.22
CA TYR A 147 16.39 -11.11 -5.86
C TYR A 147 15.22 -11.12 -4.86
N ILE A 148 15.16 -12.11 -3.96
CA ILE A 148 14.08 -12.22 -2.97
C ILE A 148 14.08 -11.00 -2.04
N THR A 149 15.26 -10.57 -1.56
CA THR A 149 15.40 -9.37 -0.73
C THR A 149 15.03 -8.11 -1.50
N ALA A 150 15.39 -8.03 -2.79
CA ALA A 150 15.06 -6.88 -3.63
C ALA A 150 13.54 -6.71 -3.82
N ARG A 151 12.75 -7.78 -3.72
CA ARG A 151 11.28 -7.72 -3.79
C ARG A 151 10.61 -7.04 -2.60
N TYR A 152 11.34 -6.77 -1.50
CA TYR A 152 10.81 -5.92 -0.44
C TYR A 152 10.52 -4.48 -0.89
N ALA A 153 11.03 -4.06 -2.05
CA ALA A 153 10.62 -2.80 -2.67
C ALA A 153 9.19 -2.83 -3.25
N PHE A 154 8.52 -3.98 -3.29
CA PHE A 154 7.15 -4.07 -3.81
C PHE A 154 6.19 -3.75 -2.67
N VAL A 155 5.73 -2.51 -2.63
CA VAL A 155 4.95 -1.93 -1.54
C VAL A 155 3.62 -1.38 -2.03
N ILE A 156 2.75 -1.01 -1.10
CA ILE A 156 1.63 -0.11 -1.40
C ILE A 156 2.14 1.32 -1.60
N VAL A 157 1.34 2.17 -2.24
CA VAL A 157 1.66 3.58 -2.47
C VAL A 157 0.90 4.43 -1.45
N PHE A 158 1.59 5.20 -0.63
CA PHE A 158 0.94 6.15 0.26
C PHE A 158 0.53 7.41 -0.52
N PRO A 159 -0.73 7.89 -0.36
CA PRO A 159 -1.13 9.18 -0.92
C PRO A 159 -0.31 10.29 -0.28
N LYS A 160 0.61 10.87 -1.06
CA LYS A 160 1.59 11.83 -0.55
C LYS A 160 0.91 13.00 0.11
N HIS A 161 -0.09 13.58 -0.55
CA HIS A 161 -0.84 14.76 -0.10
C HIS A 161 -1.53 14.59 1.25
N ILE A 162 -1.78 13.35 1.69
CA ILE A 162 -2.34 13.03 3.02
C ILE A 162 -1.22 12.73 4.01
N TYR A 163 -0.29 11.86 3.64
CA TYR A 163 0.70 11.31 4.56
C TYR A 163 1.83 12.28 4.86
N GLU A 164 2.11 13.23 3.97
CA GLU A 164 3.11 14.29 4.19
C GLU A 164 2.59 15.41 5.11
N ASP A 165 1.28 15.55 5.31
CA ASP A 165 0.69 16.58 6.14
C ASP A 165 0.79 16.22 7.63
N GLY A 166 1.54 17.00 8.40
CA GLY A 166 1.72 16.75 9.83
C GLY A 166 0.39 16.73 10.61
N ARG A 167 -0.65 17.42 10.12
CA ARG A 167 -1.98 17.46 10.76
C ARG A 167 -2.67 16.10 10.74
N THR A 168 -2.37 15.24 9.76
CA THR A 168 -2.86 13.85 9.69
C THR A 168 -2.50 13.10 10.97
N TRP A 169 -1.29 13.35 11.47
CA TRP A 169 -0.71 12.66 12.63
C TRP A 169 -0.86 13.45 13.95
N GLY A 170 -1.56 14.58 13.93
CA GLY A 170 -1.76 15.45 15.10
C GLY A 170 -0.66 16.49 15.34
N GLY A 171 0.28 16.64 14.40
CA GLY A 171 1.32 17.67 14.41
C GLY A 171 1.06 18.81 13.40
N THR A 172 2.14 19.43 12.95
CA THR A 172 2.19 20.56 12.00
C THR A 172 3.37 20.44 11.04
N GLY A 173 3.30 21.18 9.92
CA GLY A 173 4.33 21.15 8.87
C GLY A 173 4.07 20.09 7.81
N THR A 174 5.05 19.92 6.93
CA THR A 174 4.98 19.01 5.77
C THR A 174 6.25 18.20 5.71
N PHE A 175 6.16 16.87 5.55
CA PHE A 175 7.32 15.99 5.44
C PHE A 175 8.31 16.48 4.35
N PRO A 176 9.63 16.46 4.60
CA PRO A 176 10.31 16.03 5.83
C PRO A 176 10.43 17.12 6.91
N ASP A 177 9.99 18.34 6.63
CA ASP A 177 10.08 19.53 7.51
C ASP A 177 8.81 19.68 8.38
N TRP A 178 8.58 18.69 9.25
CA TRP A 178 7.45 18.65 10.17
C TRP A 178 7.87 18.41 11.63
N ASP A 179 6.93 18.54 12.58
CA ASP A 179 7.15 18.24 14.00
C ASP A 179 6.70 16.83 14.43
N VAL A 180 6.15 16.05 13.49
CA VAL A 180 5.66 14.68 13.71
C VAL A 180 6.83 13.72 13.90
N SER A 181 6.78 12.90 14.95
CA SER A 181 7.73 11.82 15.19
C SER A 181 7.29 10.52 14.52
N GLN A 182 8.24 9.60 14.31
CA GLN A 182 7.91 8.25 13.79
C GLN A 182 6.92 7.54 14.71
N THR A 183 7.04 7.71 16.03
CA THR A 183 6.10 7.16 17.01
C THR A 183 4.68 7.67 16.79
N ASP A 184 4.51 8.98 16.55
CA ASP A 184 3.18 9.56 16.27
C ASP A 184 2.52 8.89 15.07
N VAL A 185 3.29 8.57 14.02
CA VAL A 185 2.79 7.86 12.84
C VAL A 185 2.45 6.41 13.17
N VAL A 186 3.37 5.63 13.75
CA VAL A 186 3.16 4.18 13.90
C VAL A 186 2.15 3.83 15.00
N GLU A 187 1.98 4.70 16.00
CA GLU A 187 0.97 4.56 17.04
C GLU A 187 -0.39 5.17 16.65
N TYR A 188 -0.47 5.91 15.53
CA TYR A 188 -1.74 6.41 15.04
C TYR A 188 -2.70 5.25 14.77
N ARG A 189 -3.96 5.45 15.16
CA ARG A 189 -5.07 4.54 14.91
C ARG A 189 -6.16 5.28 14.16
N ALA A 190 -6.66 4.69 13.06
CA ALA A 190 -7.79 5.24 12.34
C ALA A 190 -8.99 5.44 13.28
N LYS A 191 -9.51 6.66 13.30
CA LYS A 191 -10.56 7.09 14.24
C LYS A 191 -11.96 6.82 13.72
N SER A 192 -12.12 6.70 12.41
CA SER A 192 -13.39 6.44 11.73
C SER A 192 -13.15 5.79 10.37
N PRO A 193 -14.20 5.23 9.73
CA PRO A 193 -14.10 4.74 8.35
C PRO A 193 -13.62 5.80 7.34
N ASN A 194 -13.84 7.08 7.64
CA ASN A 194 -13.44 8.23 6.80
C ASN A 194 -12.12 8.86 7.26
N ASP A 195 -11.32 8.16 8.08
CA ASP A 195 -10.01 8.66 8.48
C ASP A 195 -9.11 8.82 7.22
N PRO A 196 -8.45 9.97 7.00
CA PRO A 196 -7.69 10.21 5.77
C PRO A 196 -6.65 9.14 5.43
N ILE A 197 -6.05 8.49 6.43
CA ILE A 197 -5.06 7.42 6.20
C ILE A 197 -5.65 6.16 5.55
N LEU A 198 -6.98 6.07 5.45
CA LEU A 198 -7.70 5.00 4.75
C LEU A 198 -8.03 5.37 3.30
N THR A 199 -7.53 6.50 2.80
CA THR A 199 -7.62 6.88 1.39
C THR A 199 -6.67 5.99 0.60
N GLY A 200 -7.22 4.92 0.04
CA GLY A 200 -6.50 4.01 -0.85
C GLY A 200 -6.86 4.23 -2.32
N TYR A 201 -6.57 3.24 -3.13
CA TYR A 201 -6.77 3.20 -4.59
C TYR A 201 -7.13 1.79 -5.08
N GLY A 202 -7.42 0.89 -4.14
CA GLY A 202 -7.77 -0.49 -4.39
C GLY A 202 -9.20 -0.67 -4.90
N ALA A 203 -9.61 -1.92 -5.08
CA ALA A 203 -10.91 -2.24 -5.66
C ALA A 203 -12.11 -1.83 -4.80
N PHE A 204 -11.92 -1.60 -3.49
CA PHE A 204 -12.99 -1.25 -2.57
C PHE A 204 -12.59 -0.16 -1.57
N ARG A 205 -13.55 0.70 -1.23
CA ARG A 205 -13.40 1.70 -0.16
C ARG A 205 -14.20 1.29 1.07
N LEU A 206 -13.60 1.47 2.25
CA LEU A 206 -14.31 1.28 3.51
C LEU A 206 -15.31 2.43 3.70
N VAL A 207 -16.56 2.10 4.01
CA VAL A 207 -17.62 3.11 4.21
C VAL A 207 -18.15 3.15 5.63
N LYS A 208 -18.20 2.00 6.29
CA LYS A 208 -18.69 1.87 7.66
C LYS A 208 -17.98 0.75 8.39
N TRP A 209 -17.96 0.86 9.71
CA TRP A 209 -17.71 -0.27 10.59
C TRP A 209 -18.70 -0.26 11.76
N TYR A 210 -18.94 -1.43 12.35
CA TYR A 210 -19.91 -1.60 13.43
C TYR A 210 -19.28 -2.26 14.66
N PRO A 211 -19.66 -1.84 15.88
CA PRO A 211 -20.62 -0.77 16.19
C PRO A 211 -20.19 0.62 15.67
N GLU A 212 -21.13 1.48 15.32
CA GLU A 212 -20.79 2.83 14.82
C GLU A 212 -20.21 3.69 15.96
N GLY A 213 -19.27 4.58 15.62
CA GLY A 213 -18.69 5.54 16.57
C GLY A 213 -17.65 4.98 17.54
N VAL A 214 -17.26 3.71 17.38
CA VAL A 214 -16.17 3.07 18.13
C VAL A 214 -14.88 3.07 17.30
N LEU A 215 -13.74 2.80 17.94
CA LEU A 215 -12.46 2.59 17.26
C LEU A 215 -12.47 1.25 16.49
N CYS A 216 -11.59 1.11 15.50
CA CYS A 216 -11.48 -0.13 14.72
C CYS A 216 -11.21 -1.38 15.59
N THR A 217 -10.56 -1.24 16.73
CA THR A 217 -10.29 -2.30 17.72
C THR A 217 -11.54 -2.89 18.37
N GLU A 218 -12.66 -2.16 18.35
CA GLU A 218 -13.95 -2.56 18.90
C GLU A 218 -14.94 -2.95 17.80
N ALA A 219 -14.57 -2.73 16.54
CA ALA A 219 -15.41 -3.06 15.40
C ALA A 219 -15.36 -4.56 15.08
N THR A 220 -16.50 -5.12 14.70
CA THR A 220 -16.68 -6.54 14.37
C THR A 220 -17.20 -6.78 12.96
N LEU A 221 -17.62 -5.71 12.27
CA LEU A 221 -18.10 -5.74 10.89
C LEU A 221 -17.60 -4.50 10.16
N PHE A 222 -17.11 -4.68 8.94
CA PHE A 222 -16.63 -3.63 8.05
C PHE A 222 -17.40 -3.71 6.73
N GLU A 223 -18.03 -2.61 6.34
CA GLU A 223 -18.76 -2.49 5.07
C GLU A 223 -17.89 -1.73 4.07
N PHE A 224 -17.81 -2.28 2.86
CA PHE A 224 -17.07 -1.71 1.76
C PHE A 224 -17.98 -1.48 0.57
N GLU A 225 -17.63 -0.52 -0.27
CA GLU A 225 -18.24 -0.33 -1.58
C GLU A 225 -17.16 -0.22 -2.67
N ARG A 226 -17.59 -0.36 -3.92
CA ARG A 226 -16.72 -0.26 -5.10
C ARG A 226 -16.71 1.16 -5.64
#